data_AF-A0A2D6JY64-F1
#
_entry.id   AF-A0A2D6JY64-F1
#
_cell.length_a   1.000
_cell.length_b   1.000
_cell.length_c   1.000
_cell.angle_alpha   90.00
_cell.angle_beta   90.00
_cell.angle_gamma   90.00
#
_symmetry.space_group_name_H-M   'P 1'
#
loop_
_entity.id
_entity.type
_entity.pdbx_description
1 polymer ?
#
loop_
_entity_poly.entity_id
_entity_poly.type
_entity_poly.pdbx_seq_one_letter_code
_entity_poly.pdbx_strand_id
1 'polypeptide(L)' 'MTMDDLDAEISYLMEQLEGEPGDIHEIFFRLKQILDTLRAESLPVPDTLAKMEAALDARFRKDARFRKDAGD' A
#
# COMPACT_ATOMS: atom_id res chain seq x y z
N MET A 1 -3.06 9.97 -17.21
CA MET A 1 -2.14 8.87 -16.86
C MET A 1 -2.55 7.66 -17.68
N THR A 2 -1.60 6.97 -18.29
CA THR A 2 -1.89 5.69 -18.97
C THR A 2 -1.84 4.55 -17.96
N MET A 3 -2.36 3.38 -18.34
CA MET A 3 -2.22 2.17 -17.53
C MET A 3 -0.73 1.84 -17.29
N ASP A 4 0.13 2.07 -18.29
CA ASP A 4 1.57 1.83 -18.18
C ASP A 4 2.27 2.77 -17.18
N ASP A 5 1.81 4.03 -17.06
CA ASP A 5 2.35 4.95 -16.04
C ASP A 5 2.05 4.44 -14.62
N LEU A 6 0.86 3.87 -14.41
CA LEU A 6 0.45 3.28 -13.13
C LEU A 6 1.30 2.06 -12.79
N ASP A 7 1.55 1.15 -13.74
CA ASP A 7 2.36 -0.05 -13.50
C ASP A 7 3.82 0.28 -13.14
N ALA A 8 4.40 1.33 -13.74
CA ALA A 8 5.72 1.82 -13.38
C ALA A 8 5.75 2.40 -11.95
N GLU A 9 4.74 3.18 -11.59
CA GLU A 9 4.63 3.78 -10.25
C GLU A 9 4.40 2.72 -9.16
N ILE A 10 3.66 1.65 -9.49
CA ILE A 10 3.48 0.48 -8.63
C ILE A 10 4.79 -0.27 -8.41
N SER A 11 5.52 -0.55 -9.49
CA SER A 11 6.80 -1.26 -9.41
C SER A 11 7.80 -0.48 -8.55
N TYR A 12 7.83 0.84 -8.71
CA TYR A 12 8.63 1.74 -7.89
C TYR A 12 8.19 1.77 -6.41
N LEU A 13 6.89 1.68 -6.13
CA LEU A 13 6.38 1.52 -4.76
C LEU A 13 6.80 0.17 -4.14
N MET A 14 6.84 -0.91 -4.93
CA MET A 14 7.29 -2.22 -4.46
C MET A 14 8.79 -2.24 -4.13
N GLU A 15 9.63 -1.60 -4.94
CA GLU A 15 11.06 -1.48 -4.64
C GLU A 15 11.31 -0.68 -3.35
N GLN A 16 10.56 0.39 -3.12
CA GLN A 16 10.70 1.18 -1.89
C GLN A 16 10.20 0.42 -0.64
N LEU A 17 9.28 -0.54 -0.78
CA LEU A 17 8.82 -1.38 0.33
C LEU A 17 9.88 -2.33 0.86
N GLU A 18 10.92 -2.64 0.07
CA GLU A 18 12.09 -3.41 0.52
C GLU A 18 13.08 -2.55 1.34
N GLY A 19 12.84 -1.23 1.43
CA GLY A 19 13.63 -0.26 2.20
C GLY A 19 13.32 -0.22 3.70
N GLU A 20 13.54 0.94 4.33
CA GLU A 20 13.39 1.10 5.79
C GLU A 20 11.93 1.01 6.28
N PRO A 21 11.68 0.43 7.46
CA PRO A 21 10.35 0.29 8.04
C PRO A 21 9.67 1.61 8.43
N GLY A 22 10.35 2.76 8.33
CA GLY A 22 9.72 4.08 8.44
C GLY A 22 8.90 4.45 7.21
N ASP A 23 9.41 4.10 6.02
CA ASP A 23 8.82 4.49 4.72
C ASP A 23 7.56 3.70 4.37
N ILE A 24 7.40 2.48 4.91
CA ILE A 24 6.29 1.58 4.58
C ILE A 24 4.90 2.20 4.85
N HIS A 25 4.78 3.07 5.86
CA HIS A 25 3.52 3.77 6.16
C HIS A 25 3.20 4.86 5.13
N GLU A 26 4.22 5.59 4.67
CA GLU A 26 4.07 6.59 3.61
C GLU A 26 3.74 5.94 2.27
N ILE A 27 4.42 4.82 1.95
CA ILE A 27 4.15 4.00 0.77
C ILE A 27 2.71 3.50 0.78
N PHE A 28 2.23 2.96 1.91
CA PHE A 28 0.84 2.54 2.03
C PHE A 28 -0.16 3.68 1.84
N PHE A 29 0.15 4.86 2.38
CA PHE A 29 -0.70 6.04 2.17
C PHE A 29 -0.79 6.42 0.69
N ARG A 30 0.34 6.47 -0.02
CA ARG A 30 0.37 6.74 -1.47
C ARG A 30 -0.37 5.67 -2.27
N LEU A 31 -0.14 4.38 -1.97
CA LEU A 31 -0.85 3.26 -2.61
C LEU A 31 -2.37 3.43 -2.48
N LYS A 32 -2.85 3.78 -1.28
CA LYS A 32 -4.27 3.99 -1.03
C LYS A 32 -4.84 5.16 -1.83
N GLN A 33 -4.10 6.28 -1.94
CA GLN A 33 -4.52 7.43 -2.75
C GLN A 33 -4.66 7.06 -4.24
N ILE A 34 -3.73 6.28 -4.77
CA ILE A 34 -3.80 5.78 -6.16
C ILE A 34 -5.03 4.90 -6.34
N LEU A 35 -5.25 3.95 -5.43
CA LEU A 35 -6.40 3.03 -5.47
C LEU A 35 -7.74 3.77 -5.36
N ASP A 36 -7.84 4.76 -4.47
CA ASP A 36 -9.05 5.57 -4.31
C ASP A 36 -9.30 6.45 -5.54
N THR A 37 -8.23 6.93 -6.19
CA THR A 37 -8.35 7.67 -7.46
C THR A 37 -8.88 6.77 -8.58
N LEU A 38 -8.35 5.55 -8.74
CA LEU A 38 -8.85 4.58 -9.71
C LEU A 38 -10.33 4.25 -9.48
N ARG A 39 -10.70 4.00 -8.22
CA ARG A 39 -12.11 3.76 -7.82
C ARG A 39 -13.00 4.97 -8.13
N ALA A 40 -12.52 6.19 -7.87
CA ALA A 40 -13.26 7.42 -8.13
C ALA A 40 -13.45 7.67 -9.64
N GLU A 41 -12.45 7.34 -10.46
CA GLU A 41 -12.53 7.44 -11.92
C GLU A 41 -13.27 6.25 -12.57
N SER A 42 -13.82 5.33 -11.77
CA SER A 42 -14.43 4.07 -12.24
C SER A 42 -13.49 3.22 -13.09
N LEU A 43 -12.19 3.36 -12.86
CA LEU A 43 -11.14 2.57 -13.49
C LEU A 43 -10.96 1.23 -12.75
N PRO A 44 -10.62 0.15 -13.48
CA PRO A 44 -10.37 -1.13 -12.86
C PRO A 44 -9.15 -1.06 -11.93
N VAL A 45 -9.31 -1.52 -10.70
CA VAL A 45 -8.19 -1.68 -9.76
C VAL A 45 -7.45 -2.97 -10.08
N PRO A 46 -6.13 -2.92 -10.31
CA PRO A 46 -5.32 -4.12 -10.49
C PRO A 46 -5.36 -5.03 -9.25
N ASP A 47 -5.60 -6.33 -9.46
CA ASP A 47 -5.59 -7.34 -8.38
C ASP A 47 -4.29 -7.35 -7.57
N THR A 48 -3.15 -7.12 -8.24
CA THR A 48 -1.83 -7.04 -7.59
C THR A 48 -1.80 -5.94 -6.53
N LEU A 49 -2.38 -4.78 -6.81
CA LEU A 49 -2.43 -3.68 -5.85
C LEU A 49 -3.40 -3.91 -4.72
N ALA A 50 -4.59 -4.44 -5.02
CA ALA A 50 -5.58 -4.76 -4.00
C ALA A 50 -5.01 -5.77 -2.99
N LYS A 51 -4.25 -6.77 -3.48
CA LYS A 51 -3.54 -7.73 -2.61
C LYS A 51 -2.45 -7.06 -1.78
N MET A 52 -1.72 -6.11 -2.34
CA MET A 52 -0.68 -5.38 -1.62
C MET A 52 -1.25 -4.47 -0.54
N GLU A 53 -2.34 -3.73 -0.83
CA GLU A 53 -3.08 -2.93 0.17
C GLU A 53 -3.52 -3.82 1.35
N ALA A 54 -4.13 -4.96 1.05
CA ALA A 54 -4.59 -5.90 2.08
C ALA A 54 -3.44 -6.49 2.92
N ALA A 55 -2.31 -6.83 2.28
CA ALA A 55 -1.14 -7.38 2.98
C ALA A 55 -0.50 -6.35 3.93
N LEU A 56 -0.35 -5.10 3.49
CA LEU A 56 0.19 -4.01 4.29
C LEU A 56 -0.75 -3.63 5.44
N ASP A 57 -2.06 -3.51 5.19
CA ASP A 57 -3.04 -3.24 6.23
C ASP A 57 -3.07 -4.34 7.30
N ALA A 58 -2.97 -5.61 6.90
CA ALA A 58 -2.87 -6.74 7.83
C ALA A 58 -1.59 -6.68 8.68
N ARG A 59 -0.45 -6.32 8.07
CA ARG A 59 0.83 -6.13 8.77
C ARG A 59 0.75 -5.01 9.79
N PHE A 60 0.22 -3.84 9.41
CA PHE A 60 0.08 -2.72 10.35
C PHE A 60 -0.91 -2.99 11.49
N ARG A 61 -2.03 -3.67 11.22
CA ARG A 61 -2.94 -4.10 12.28
C ARG A 61 -2.28 -5.06 13.25
N LYS A 62 -1.40 -5.94 12.76
CA LYS A 62 -0.62 -6.85 13.60
C LYS A 62 0.41 -6.08 14.44
N ASP A 63 1.14 -5.14 13.84
CA ASP A 63 2.13 -4.31 14.55
C ASP A 63 1.46 -3.43 15.62
N ALA A 64 0.29 -2.85 15.32
CA ALA A 64 -0.50 -2.07 16.27
C ALA A 64 -1.01 -2.90 17.46
N ARG A 65 -1.41 -4.16 17.23
CA ARG A 65 -1.77 -5.10 18.31
C ARG A 65 -0.57 -5.50 19.15
N PHE A 66 0.55 -5.84 18.51
CA PHE A 66 1.79 -6.19 19.22
C PHE A 66 2.28 -5.08 20.15
N ARG A 67 2.15 -3.81 19.73
CA ARG A 67 2.48 -2.65 20.57
C ARG A 67 1.52 -2.45 21.75
N LYS A 68 0.27 -2.91 21.63
CA LYS A 68 -0.76 -2.82 22.68
C LYS A 68 -0.63 -3.95 23.70
N ASP A 69 -0.17 -5.14 23.28
CA ASP A 69 -0.02 -6.31 24.15
C ASP A 69 1.33 -6.34 24.90
N ALA A 70 2.32 -5.53 24.49
CA ALA A 70 3.63 -5.41 25.14
C ALA A 70 3.67 -4.38 26.30
N GLY A 71 2.51 -3.85 26.70
CA GLY A 71 2.37 -2.90 27.79
C GLY A 71 1.15 -3.20 28.64
N ASP A 72 1.23 -4.26 29.45
CA ASP A 72 0.42 -4.47 30.66
C ASP A 72 1.37 -4.93 31.79
#